data_AF-A0A349J2Z6-F1
#
_entry.id   AF-A0A349J2Z6-F1
#
_cell.length_a   1.000
_cell.length_b   1.000
_cell.length_c   1.000
_cell.angle_alpha   90.00
_cell.angle_beta   90.00
_cell.angle_gamma   90.00
#
_symmetry.space_group_name_H-M   'P 1'
#
loop_
_entity.id
_entity.type
_entity.pdbx_description
1 polymer ?
#
loop_
_entity_poly.entity_id
_entity_poly.type
_entity_poly.pdbx_seq_one_letter_code
_entity_poly.pdbx_strand_id
1 'polypeptide(L)'
;MSQTPSDSERAETPQSGRPHIYNIAAGQPFLLKLAAALLDDGQRHALFGSCRLEEVQILLPTRRAARMLAGELLAQAAEAGCQALLLPRIDTLGDLDEELPDTLSAAMPDDDLPPAIDKMARHFYLLPLVEKWAAQGGLGRFNAADKMPLNAVKLSALVHDLERFLDQTQNEQARLERLDDLAPEELAENWQHIVALLNIVLRFWPAQLKELGQMDPTARRNALLQKRCANWQTDPPDRPVIAAGSTGSIRATADLLAVIARLPRGAVVLPGLDEVASDDLWRAIGKDDVHPQYALAQLLDHMGTKRADVKAFPGTTQASARARLLNQALVPAQETAHWIEQKTAQAAQATRAADGDAPHPAVAAFDGLTLIEAPDMRAEAGAIALTMRGVLEEPDRTAALVTRDRNLARRVAAELKRWDINIDDSAGQPL
;
A
#
# COMPACT_ATOMS: atom_id res chain seq x y z
N MET A 1 -32.38 -47.85 -35.14
CA MET A 1 -32.01 -47.55 -33.74
C MET A 1 -30.75 -46.71 -33.76
N SER A 2 -30.90 -45.39 -33.79
CA SER A 2 -29.84 -44.41 -33.51
C SER A 2 -30.55 -43.07 -33.33
N GLN A 3 -30.71 -42.64 -32.08
CA GLN A 3 -31.12 -41.28 -31.75
C GLN A 3 -29.91 -40.61 -31.08
N THR A 4 -29.43 -39.56 -31.71
CA THR A 4 -28.48 -38.59 -31.21
C THR A 4 -29.13 -37.79 -30.06
N PRO A 5 -28.48 -37.57 -28.90
CA PRO A 5 -29.04 -36.70 -27.88
C PRO A 5 -28.69 -35.23 -28.14
N SER A 6 -29.77 -34.44 -28.14
CA SER A 6 -29.96 -33.03 -27.79
C SER A 6 -28.79 -32.24 -27.20
N ASP A 7 -28.44 -31.14 -27.88
CA ASP A 7 -27.78 -29.95 -27.33
C ASP A 7 -28.67 -29.30 -26.25
N SER A 8 -28.44 -29.60 -24.97
CA SER A 8 -29.00 -28.83 -23.86
C SER A 8 -28.29 -29.15 -22.55
N GLU A 9 -27.12 -28.56 -22.33
CA GLU A 9 -26.54 -28.25 -21.00
C GLU A 9 -25.16 -27.59 -21.22
N ARG A 10 -25.15 -26.39 -21.81
CA ARG A 10 -24.03 -25.48 -21.59
C ARG A 10 -24.28 -24.82 -20.25
N ALA A 11 -23.50 -25.23 -19.25
CA ALA A 11 -23.43 -24.57 -17.95
C ALA A 11 -23.31 -23.05 -18.17
N GLU A 12 -24.33 -22.32 -17.71
CA GLU A 12 -24.31 -20.86 -17.67
C GLU A 12 -23.22 -20.44 -16.68
N THR A 13 -22.13 -19.88 -17.20
CA THR A 13 -21.14 -19.17 -16.41
C THR A 13 -21.85 -18.07 -15.61
N PRO A 14 -21.67 -17.95 -14.28
CA PRO A 14 -22.32 -16.91 -13.50
C PRO A 14 -21.98 -15.54 -14.09
N GLN A 15 -23.00 -14.76 -14.46
CA GLN A 15 -22.87 -13.39 -14.93
C GLN A 15 -22.12 -12.58 -13.86
N SER A 16 -20.87 -12.21 -14.16
CA SER A 16 -20.05 -11.36 -13.31
C SER A 16 -20.76 -10.03 -13.07
N GLY A 17 -21.25 -9.81 -11.85
CA GLY A 17 -21.76 -8.51 -11.43
C GLY A 17 -20.73 -7.40 -11.63
N ARG A 18 -21.19 -6.17 -11.81
CA ARG A 18 -20.31 -4.99 -11.86
C ARG A 18 -19.52 -4.89 -10.56
N PRO A 19 -18.22 -4.56 -10.59
CA PRO A 19 -17.41 -4.48 -9.38
C PRO A 19 -17.88 -3.33 -8.48
N HIS A 20 -18.04 -3.62 -7.19
CA HIS A 20 -18.41 -2.66 -6.15
C HIS A 20 -17.16 -1.95 -5.62
N ILE A 21 -16.73 -0.92 -6.33
CA ILE A 21 -15.55 -0.12 -5.98
C ILE A 21 -15.99 1.29 -5.61
N TYR A 22 -15.52 1.74 -4.47
CA TYR A 22 -15.81 3.04 -3.89
C TYR A 22 -14.52 3.82 -3.63
N ASN A 23 -14.64 5.13 -3.50
CA ASN A 23 -13.53 6.02 -3.17
C ASN A 23 -13.91 6.92 -1.99
N ILE A 24 -13.01 7.03 -1.00
CA ILE A 24 -13.03 8.13 -0.04
C ILE A 24 -12.01 9.16 -0.52
N ALA A 25 -12.48 10.34 -0.92
CA ALA A 25 -11.65 11.34 -1.56
C ALA A 25 -10.53 11.86 -0.64
N ALA A 26 -9.37 12.16 -1.23
CA ALA A 26 -8.19 12.63 -0.52
C ALA A 26 -8.43 13.94 0.26
N GLY A 27 -7.76 14.08 1.40
CA GLY A 27 -7.90 15.22 2.30
C GLY A 27 -8.99 15.07 3.36
N GLN A 28 -9.53 13.86 3.54
CA GLN A 28 -10.48 13.52 4.60
C GLN A 28 -9.90 12.41 5.51
N PRO A 29 -10.26 12.35 6.81
CA PRO A 29 -9.84 11.27 7.69
C PRO A 29 -10.48 9.93 7.26
N PHE A 30 -9.71 9.09 6.57
CA PHE A 30 -10.21 7.89 5.89
C PHE A 30 -10.96 6.92 6.83
N LEU A 31 -10.34 6.54 7.95
CA LEU A 31 -10.92 5.57 8.89
C LEU A 31 -12.16 6.12 9.61
N LEU A 32 -12.18 7.42 9.91
CA LEU A 32 -13.33 8.12 10.49
C LEU A 32 -14.55 8.04 9.56
N LYS A 33 -14.34 8.31 8.27
CA LYS A 33 -15.39 8.20 7.25
C LYS A 33 -15.87 6.76 7.06
N LEU A 34 -14.94 5.81 7.06
CA LEU A 34 -15.27 4.38 6.98
C LEU A 34 -16.12 3.94 8.18
N ALA A 35 -15.71 4.29 9.40
CA ALA A 35 -16.43 3.95 10.63
C ALA A 35 -17.85 4.57 10.65
N ALA A 36 -17.97 5.85 10.30
CA ALA A 36 -19.26 6.55 10.29
C ALA A 36 -20.27 5.87 9.34
N ALA A 37 -19.84 5.51 8.14
CA ALA A 37 -20.70 4.84 7.16
C ALA A 37 -21.09 3.40 7.57
N LEU A 38 -20.21 2.71 8.30
CA LEU A 38 -20.50 1.36 8.79
C LEU A 38 -21.40 1.38 10.03
N LEU A 39 -21.31 2.40 10.88
CA LEU A 39 -22.21 2.57 12.03
C LEU A 39 -23.62 3.00 11.60
N ASP A 40 -23.74 3.79 10.53
CA ASP A 40 -25.02 4.20 9.97
C ASP A 40 -25.74 3.04 9.26
N ASP A 41 -26.90 2.62 9.78
CA ASP A 41 -27.68 1.51 9.25
C ASP A 41 -28.11 1.71 7.80
N GLY A 42 -28.45 2.94 7.41
CA GLY A 42 -28.89 3.25 6.05
C GLY A 42 -27.76 3.16 5.03
N GLN A 43 -26.59 3.70 5.37
CA GLN A 43 -25.40 3.65 4.54
C GLN A 43 -24.86 2.22 4.45
N ARG A 44 -24.80 1.49 5.58
CA ARG A 44 -24.43 0.07 5.60
C ARG A 44 -25.41 -0.77 4.77
N HIS A 45 -26.71 -0.50 4.86
CA HIS A 45 -27.71 -1.17 4.04
C HIS A 45 -27.53 -0.88 2.54
N ALA A 46 -27.19 0.35 2.17
CA ALA A 46 -26.92 0.73 0.79
C ALA A 46 -25.67 0.04 0.22
N LEU A 47 -24.69 -0.28 1.06
CA LEU A 47 -23.45 -0.98 0.67
C LEU A 47 -23.66 -2.50 0.51
N PHE A 48 -24.38 -3.14 1.43
CA PHE A 48 -24.37 -4.61 1.56
C PHE A 48 -25.76 -5.27 1.64
N GLY A 49 -26.83 -4.49 1.50
CA GLY A 49 -28.18 -4.91 1.87
C GLY A 49 -28.36 -5.04 3.38
N SER A 50 -29.40 -5.74 3.82
CA SER A 50 -29.66 -5.92 5.27
C SER A 50 -28.53 -6.73 5.94
N CYS A 51 -27.79 -6.09 6.84
CA CYS A 51 -26.81 -6.74 7.72
C CYS A 51 -26.63 -5.96 9.02
N ARG A 52 -26.25 -6.70 10.05
CA ARG A 52 -25.78 -6.13 11.31
C ARG A 52 -24.28 -5.82 11.22
N LEU A 53 -23.78 -4.95 12.09
CA LEU A 53 -22.37 -4.52 12.03
C LEU A 53 -21.41 -5.69 12.26
N GLU A 54 -21.69 -6.54 13.24
CA GLU A 54 -20.85 -7.68 13.63
C GLU A 54 -20.74 -8.78 12.55
N GLU A 55 -21.64 -8.75 11.56
CA GLU A 55 -21.60 -9.67 10.41
C GLU A 55 -20.58 -9.21 9.35
N VAL A 56 -20.22 -7.93 9.33
CA VAL A 56 -19.30 -7.37 8.34
C VAL A 56 -17.88 -7.86 8.64
N GLN A 57 -17.18 -8.37 7.61
CA GLN A 57 -15.74 -8.59 7.64
C GLN A 57 -15.02 -7.43 6.94
N ILE A 58 -14.09 -6.80 7.64
CA ILE A 58 -13.29 -5.68 7.17
C ILE A 58 -11.83 -6.13 7.03
N LEU A 59 -11.26 -5.93 5.84
CA LEU A 59 -9.88 -6.21 5.51
C LEU A 59 -9.12 -4.90 5.31
N LEU A 60 -8.14 -4.65 6.16
CA LEU A 60 -7.32 -3.43 6.14
C LEU A 60 -5.86 -3.74 5.77
N PRO A 61 -5.09 -2.78 5.24
CA PRO A 61 -3.71 -3.03 4.85
C PRO A 61 -2.85 -3.44 6.05
N THR A 62 -2.97 -2.75 7.19
CA THR A 62 -2.09 -2.93 8.35
C THR A 62 -2.86 -3.20 9.65
N ARG A 63 -2.18 -3.82 10.63
CA ARG A 63 -2.73 -4.01 11.98
C ARG A 63 -2.97 -2.69 12.70
N ARG A 64 -2.10 -1.71 12.47
CA ARG A 64 -2.30 -0.34 12.95
C ARG A 64 -3.61 0.25 12.44
N ALA A 65 -3.91 0.12 11.15
CA ALA A 65 -5.18 0.57 10.59
C ALA A 65 -6.37 -0.17 11.22
N ALA A 66 -6.25 -1.50 11.44
CA ALA A 66 -7.28 -2.29 12.12
C ALA A 66 -7.57 -1.81 13.54
N ARG A 67 -6.52 -1.57 14.34
CA ARG A 67 -6.65 -1.04 15.71
C ARG A 67 -7.25 0.36 15.72
N MET A 68 -6.82 1.22 14.79
CA MET A 68 -7.35 2.58 14.66
C MET A 68 -8.83 2.57 14.26
N LEU A 69 -9.23 1.72 13.31
CA LEU A 69 -10.65 1.60 12.93
C LEU A 69 -11.50 1.09 14.09
N ALA A 70 -11.03 0.10 14.85
CA ALA A 70 -11.73 -0.38 16.03
C ALA A 70 -11.93 0.74 17.08
N GLY A 71 -10.89 1.54 17.33
CA GLY A 71 -10.98 2.71 18.21
C GLY A 71 -11.99 3.74 17.72
N GLU A 72 -12.00 4.02 16.42
CA GLU A 72 -12.92 4.96 15.80
C GLU A 72 -14.39 4.51 15.87
N LEU A 73 -14.65 3.22 15.61
CA LEU A 73 -15.99 2.63 15.74
C LEU A 73 -16.51 2.76 17.18
N LEU A 74 -15.66 2.51 18.17
CA LEU A 74 -16.03 2.63 19.59
C LEU A 74 -16.25 4.09 19.99
N ALA A 75 -15.36 5.01 19.57
CA ALA A 75 -15.46 6.43 19.90
C ALA A 75 -16.77 7.03 19.35
N GLN A 76 -17.05 6.84 18.06
CA GLN A 76 -18.27 7.37 17.44
C GLN A 76 -19.54 6.72 18.01
N ALA A 77 -19.51 5.42 18.31
CA ALA A 77 -20.64 4.76 18.96
C ALA A 77 -20.91 5.33 20.36
N ALA A 78 -19.86 5.59 21.15
CA ALA A 78 -19.98 6.20 22.47
C ALA A 78 -20.55 7.63 22.38
N GLU A 79 -20.09 8.44 21.41
CA GLU A 79 -20.64 9.77 21.13
C GLU A 79 -22.13 9.74 20.76
N ALA A 80 -22.56 8.70 20.04
CA ALA A 80 -23.96 8.45 19.72
C ALA A 80 -24.78 7.88 20.90
N GLY A 81 -24.19 7.75 22.09
CA GLY A 81 -24.85 7.25 23.31
C GLY A 81 -24.93 5.72 23.40
N CYS A 82 -24.20 4.99 22.56
CA CYS A 82 -24.14 3.54 22.61
C CYS A 82 -23.18 3.08 23.73
N GLN A 83 -23.70 2.35 24.71
CA GLN A 83 -22.89 1.85 25.84
C GLN A 83 -22.06 0.61 25.52
N ALA A 84 -22.47 -0.17 24.51
CA ALA A 84 -21.80 -1.40 24.11
C ALA A 84 -22.00 -1.66 22.62
N LEU A 85 -20.91 -1.95 21.92
CA LEU A 85 -20.90 -2.23 20.49
C LEU A 85 -20.27 -3.61 20.24
N LEU A 86 -20.98 -4.47 19.50
CA LEU A 86 -20.37 -5.66 18.92
C LEU A 86 -19.62 -5.24 17.65
N LEU A 87 -18.29 -5.35 17.69
CA LEU A 87 -17.45 -4.95 16.57
C LEU A 87 -17.60 -5.91 15.37
N PRO A 88 -17.41 -5.40 14.13
CA PRO A 88 -17.25 -6.24 12.96
C PRO A 88 -16.00 -7.11 13.10
N ARG A 89 -15.85 -8.13 12.24
CA ARG A 89 -14.59 -8.87 12.12
C ARG A 89 -13.58 -7.98 11.41
N ILE A 90 -12.52 -7.55 12.09
CA ILE A 90 -11.48 -6.68 11.51
C ILE A 90 -10.19 -7.49 11.38
N ASP A 91 -9.81 -7.75 10.14
CA ASP A 91 -8.64 -8.53 9.75
C ASP A 91 -7.71 -7.70 8.85
N THR A 92 -6.50 -8.20 8.58
CA THR A 92 -5.56 -7.56 7.66
C THR A 92 -5.44 -8.30 6.33
N LEU A 93 -5.07 -7.56 5.28
CA LEU A 93 -4.72 -8.12 3.95
C LEU A 93 -3.35 -8.81 3.95
N GLY A 94 -2.63 -8.78 5.07
CA GLY A 94 -1.37 -9.51 5.26
C GLY A 94 -0.09 -8.70 5.02
N ASP A 95 -0.06 -7.39 5.27
CA ASP A 95 1.19 -6.62 5.20
C ASP A 95 2.08 -6.73 6.44
N LEU A 96 3.36 -6.47 6.16
CA LEU A 96 4.60 -6.96 6.79
C LEU A 96 4.99 -6.34 8.14
N ASP A 97 4.21 -5.40 8.67
CA ASP A 97 4.74 -4.44 9.63
C ASP A 97 4.82 -4.90 11.09
N GLU A 98 4.30 -6.07 11.47
CA GLU A 98 4.40 -6.51 12.87
C GLU A 98 4.61 -8.02 13.02
N GLU A 99 5.68 -8.37 13.75
CA GLU A 99 6.16 -9.71 14.11
C GLU A 99 5.09 -10.57 14.81
N LEU A 100 4.21 -11.22 14.05
CA LEU A 100 3.43 -12.36 14.53
C LEU A 100 2.97 -13.18 13.33
N PRO A 101 3.20 -14.51 13.30
CA PRO A 101 2.59 -15.40 12.33
C PRO A 101 1.05 -15.32 12.40
N ASP A 102 0.38 -15.58 11.27
CA ASP A 102 -0.96 -16.19 11.25
C ASP A 102 -2.22 -15.31 11.43
N THR A 103 -2.22 -14.00 11.16
CA THR A 103 -3.51 -13.26 11.12
C THR A 103 -4.34 -13.51 9.86
N LEU A 104 -3.76 -14.10 8.81
CA LEU A 104 -4.52 -14.60 7.65
C LEU A 104 -5.09 -16.03 7.88
N SER A 105 -4.71 -16.70 8.98
CA SER A 105 -5.06 -18.10 9.24
C SER A 105 -6.51 -18.31 9.69
N ALA A 106 -7.15 -17.31 10.29
CA ALA A 106 -8.42 -17.47 11.02
C ALA A 106 -9.65 -17.88 10.17
N ALA A 107 -9.52 -18.12 8.86
CA ALA A 107 -10.64 -18.53 8.00
C ALA A 107 -10.26 -19.32 6.73
N MET A 108 -9.09 -19.96 6.66
CA MET A 108 -8.79 -20.88 5.55
C MET A 108 -9.21 -22.30 5.94
N PRO A 109 -10.13 -22.97 5.22
CA PRO A 109 -10.63 -24.29 5.60
C PRO A 109 -9.55 -25.38 5.63
N ASP A 110 -8.51 -25.26 4.80
CA ASP A 110 -7.34 -26.13 4.77
C ASP A 110 -6.08 -25.29 4.47
N ASP A 111 -5.23 -25.09 5.47
CA ASP A 111 -3.88 -24.53 5.29
C ASP A 111 -2.86 -25.69 5.20
N ASP A 112 -2.81 -26.32 4.03
CA ASP A 112 -1.84 -27.36 3.65
C ASP A 112 -0.49 -26.79 3.17
N LEU A 113 -0.30 -25.47 3.24
CA LEU A 113 0.96 -24.87 2.79
C LEU A 113 2.06 -25.13 3.85
N PRO A 114 3.32 -25.40 3.44
CA PRO A 114 4.43 -25.52 4.39
C PRO A 114 4.70 -24.20 5.13
N PRO A 115 5.09 -24.24 6.42
CA PRO A 115 5.29 -23.04 7.22
C PRO A 115 6.34 -22.10 6.60
N ALA A 116 6.18 -20.80 6.82
CA ALA A 116 7.19 -19.83 6.42
C ALA A 116 8.44 -20.04 7.27
N ILE A 117 9.62 -19.94 6.65
CA ILE A 117 10.85 -19.82 7.41
C ILE A 117 10.86 -18.49 8.18
N ASP A 118 11.49 -18.47 9.36
CA ASP A 118 11.72 -17.25 10.10
C ASP A 118 12.60 -16.26 9.31
N LYS A 119 12.33 -14.95 9.41
CA LYS A 119 13.05 -13.90 8.66
C LYS A 119 14.53 -13.85 9.03
N MET A 120 14.85 -13.98 10.33
CA MET A 120 16.23 -13.97 10.80
C MET A 120 16.96 -15.25 10.35
N ALA A 121 16.27 -16.40 10.42
CA ALA A 121 16.81 -17.64 9.88
C ALA A 121 17.10 -17.53 8.38
N ARG A 122 16.17 -16.99 7.58
CA ARG A 122 16.37 -16.70 6.14
C ARG A 122 17.65 -15.90 5.91
N HIS A 123 17.83 -14.82 6.66
CA HIS A 123 19.01 -13.97 6.56
C HIS A 123 20.31 -14.76 6.80
N PHE A 124 20.38 -15.53 7.89
CA PHE A 124 21.56 -16.32 8.23
C PHE A 124 21.83 -17.51 7.30
N TYR A 125 20.80 -18.06 6.63
CA TYR A 125 20.98 -19.07 5.60
C TYR A 125 21.62 -18.50 4.33
N LEU A 126 21.23 -17.29 3.93
CA LEU A 126 21.74 -16.65 2.71
C LEU A 126 23.17 -16.10 2.91
N LEU A 127 23.51 -15.68 4.12
CA LEU A 127 24.79 -15.07 4.47
C LEU A 127 26.04 -15.87 4.01
N PRO A 128 26.20 -17.17 4.34
CA PRO A 128 27.35 -17.95 3.89
C PRO A 128 27.37 -18.19 2.37
N LEU A 129 26.21 -18.16 1.70
CA LEU A 129 26.13 -18.32 0.24
C LEU A 129 26.67 -17.08 -0.48
N VAL A 130 26.26 -15.90 -0.01
CA VAL A 130 26.75 -14.61 -0.52
C VAL A 130 28.23 -14.43 -0.18
N GLU A 131 28.67 -14.85 1.01
CA GLU A 131 30.08 -14.84 1.39
C GLU A 131 30.92 -15.71 0.44
N LYS A 132 30.47 -16.95 0.18
CA LYS A 132 31.15 -17.87 -0.75
C LYS A 132 31.20 -17.31 -2.17
N TRP A 133 30.10 -16.74 -2.66
CA TRP A 133 30.06 -16.06 -3.96
C TRP A 133 31.08 -14.91 -4.02
N ALA A 134 31.15 -14.07 -2.98
CA ALA A 134 32.09 -12.96 -2.93
C ALA A 134 33.55 -13.44 -2.89
N ALA A 135 33.84 -14.48 -2.09
CA ALA A 135 35.17 -15.07 -1.98
C ALA A 135 35.65 -15.74 -3.28
N GLN A 136 34.72 -16.21 -4.12
CA GLN A 136 35.00 -16.78 -5.44
C GLN A 136 35.19 -15.73 -6.54
N GLY A 137 35.25 -14.45 -6.19
CA GLY A 137 35.46 -13.35 -7.14
C GLY A 137 34.18 -12.75 -7.70
N GLY A 138 33.00 -13.04 -7.11
CA GLY A 138 31.72 -12.49 -7.54
C GLY A 138 31.64 -10.95 -7.51
N LEU A 139 32.51 -10.28 -6.76
CA LEU A 139 32.61 -8.81 -6.79
C LEU A 139 33.32 -8.28 -8.06
N GLY A 140 33.90 -9.15 -8.89
CA GLY A 140 34.59 -8.77 -10.13
C GLY A 140 35.55 -7.58 -9.96
N ARG A 141 35.43 -6.60 -10.85
CA ARG A 141 36.25 -5.37 -10.81
C ARG A 141 35.88 -4.40 -9.69
N PHE A 142 34.70 -4.54 -9.05
CA PHE A 142 34.25 -3.68 -7.97
C PHE A 142 35.13 -3.79 -6.71
N ASN A 143 35.96 -4.84 -6.62
CA ASN A 143 36.93 -5.05 -5.54
C ASN A 143 38.38 -5.22 -6.07
N ALA A 144 38.67 -4.79 -7.31
CA ALA A 144 39.98 -5.01 -7.93
C ALA A 144 41.13 -4.20 -7.31
N ALA A 145 40.83 -3.07 -6.67
CA ALA A 145 41.83 -2.21 -6.02
C ALA A 145 42.16 -2.66 -4.59
N ASP A 146 41.17 -3.17 -3.86
CA ASP A 146 41.32 -3.63 -2.48
C ASP A 146 40.81 -5.07 -2.38
N LYS A 147 41.69 -6.08 -2.42
CA LYS A 147 41.33 -7.49 -2.19
C LYS A 147 40.89 -7.77 -0.74
N MET A 148 40.20 -6.82 -0.10
CA MET A 148 39.68 -6.99 1.25
C MET A 148 38.38 -7.78 1.19
N PRO A 149 38.20 -8.79 2.07
CA PRO A 149 36.92 -9.45 2.23
C PRO A 149 35.85 -8.43 2.63
N LEU A 150 34.60 -8.66 2.20
CA LEU A 150 33.46 -7.92 2.72
C LEU A 150 33.44 -8.05 4.24
N ASN A 151 33.40 -6.92 4.95
CA ASN A 151 33.15 -6.98 6.38
C ASN A 151 31.69 -7.45 6.63
N ALA A 152 31.42 -7.92 7.85
CA ALA A 152 30.11 -8.48 8.21
C ALA A 152 28.94 -7.51 7.95
N VAL A 153 29.15 -6.20 8.15
CA VAL A 153 28.13 -5.17 7.92
C VAL A 153 27.76 -5.06 6.44
N LYS A 154 28.76 -4.96 5.55
CA LYS A 154 28.54 -4.88 4.11
C LYS A 154 27.95 -6.17 3.55
N LEU A 155 28.41 -7.32 4.06
CA LEU A 155 27.88 -8.63 3.68
C LEU A 155 26.39 -8.75 4.06
N SER A 156 26.05 -8.42 5.30
CA SER A 156 24.66 -8.42 5.76
C SER A 156 23.80 -7.42 4.97
N ALA A 157 24.30 -6.23 4.67
CA ALA A 157 23.58 -5.27 3.83
C ALA A 157 23.31 -5.82 2.42
N LEU A 158 24.28 -6.52 1.81
CA LEU A 158 24.11 -7.15 0.50
C LEU A 158 23.07 -8.28 0.54
N VAL A 159 23.04 -9.07 1.62
CA VAL A 159 22.00 -10.09 1.83
C VAL A 159 20.62 -9.43 1.95
N HIS A 160 20.48 -8.34 2.71
CA HIS A 160 19.22 -7.59 2.80
C HIS A 160 18.76 -7.07 1.44
N ASP A 161 19.69 -6.56 0.60
CA ASP A 161 19.36 -6.13 -0.75
C ASP A 161 18.86 -7.29 -1.62
N LEU A 162 19.47 -8.47 -1.49
CA LEU A 162 19.07 -9.68 -2.21
C LEU A 162 17.71 -10.23 -1.74
N GLU A 163 17.46 -10.19 -0.44
CA GLU A 163 16.17 -10.51 0.17
C GLU A 163 15.08 -9.56 -0.32
N ARG A 164 15.33 -8.25 -0.31
CA ARG A 164 14.41 -7.24 -0.84
C ARG A 164 14.11 -7.46 -2.33
N PHE A 165 15.12 -7.79 -3.12
CA PHE A 165 14.95 -8.13 -4.53
C PHE A 165 14.06 -9.38 -4.72
N LEU A 166 14.30 -10.43 -3.93
CA LEU A 166 13.48 -11.65 -3.96
C LEU A 166 12.02 -11.35 -3.58
N ASP A 167 11.82 -10.59 -2.49
CA ASP A 167 10.49 -10.20 -2.03
C ASP A 167 9.75 -9.37 -3.09
N GLN A 168 10.43 -8.43 -3.75
CA GLN A 168 9.86 -7.65 -4.85
C GLN A 168 9.47 -8.54 -6.04
N THR A 169 10.37 -9.43 -6.47
CA THR A 169 10.12 -10.37 -7.56
C THR A 169 8.89 -11.22 -7.29
N GLN A 170 8.75 -11.73 -6.06
CA GLN A 170 7.62 -12.55 -5.66
C GLN A 170 6.31 -11.75 -5.56
N ASN A 171 6.37 -10.50 -5.07
CA ASN A 171 5.21 -9.60 -4.99
C ASN A 171 4.69 -9.19 -6.35
N GLU A 172 5.58 -8.97 -7.31
CA GLU A 172 5.24 -8.68 -8.71
C GLU A 172 4.89 -9.95 -9.50
N GLN A 173 5.10 -11.13 -8.92
CA GLN A 173 4.97 -12.44 -9.59
C GLN A 173 5.80 -12.50 -10.90
N ALA A 174 6.96 -11.84 -10.91
CA ALA A 174 7.79 -11.71 -12.09
C ALA A 174 8.45 -13.05 -12.44
N ARG A 175 8.40 -13.42 -13.74
CA ARG A 175 9.07 -14.61 -14.28
C ARG A 175 10.45 -14.24 -14.78
N LEU A 176 11.47 -14.49 -13.96
CA LEU A 176 12.87 -14.19 -14.27
C LEU A 176 13.61 -15.35 -14.96
N GLU A 177 12.89 -16.16 -15.73
CA GLU A 177 13.43 -17.36 -16.40
C GLU A 177 14.54 -17.02 -17.40
N ARG A 178 14.56 -15.78 -17.92
CA ARG A 178 15.52 -15.29 -18.92
C ARG A 178 16.49 -14.25 -18.35
N LEU A 179 16.78 -14.30 -17.06
CA LEU A 179 17.75 -13.39 -16.41
C LEU A 179 19.12 -13.40 -17.12
N ASP A 180 19.51 -14.57 -17.62
CA ASP A 180 20.77 -14.79 -18.33
C ASP A 180 20.84 -14.01 -19.66
N ASP A 181 19.69 -13.66 -20.25
CA ASP A 181 19.58 -13.01 -21.57
C ASP A 181 19.42 -11.47 -21.50
N LEU A 182 19.34 -10.89 -20.30
CA LEU A 182 18.92 -9.50 -20.09
C LEU A 182 20.02 -8.44 -20.28
N ALA A 183 21.30 -8.83 -20.40
CA ALA A 183 22.39 -7.86 -20.52
C ALA A 183 22.81 -7.52 -21.95
N PRO A 184 23.14 -6.24 -22.22
CA PRO A 184 23.91 -5.84 -23.40
C PRO A 184 25.29 -6.51 -23.44
N GLU A 185 25.77 -6.86 -24.64
CA GLU A 185 27.08 -7.51 -24.85
C GLU A 185 28.27 -6.75 -24.22
N GLU A 186 28.15 -5.42 -24.12
CA GLU A 186 29.19 -4.52 -23.59
C GLU A 186 29.39 -4.63 -22.06
N LEU A 187 28.45 -5.24 -21.33
CA LEU A 187 28.48 -5.41 -19.86
C LEU A 187 28.53 -6.87 -19.40
N ALA A 188 28.72 -7.81 -20.35
CA ALA A 188 28.51 -9.24 -20.13
C ALA A 188 29.31 -9.84 -18.96
N GLU A 189 30.57 -9.43 -18.75
CA GLU A 189 31.42 -9.99 -17.68
C GLU A 189 30.91 -9.61 -16.27
N ASN A 190 30.62 -8.33 -16.03
CA ASN A 190 30.07 -7.88 -14.74
C ASN A 190 28.62 -8.37 -14.55
N TRP A 191 27.87 -8.50 -15.64
CA TRP A 191 26.51 -9.03 -15.58
C TRP A 191 26.48 -10.49 -15.14
N GLN A 192 27.40 -11.33 -15.64
CA GLN A 192 27.47 -12.74 -15.23
C GLN A 192 27.67 -12.89 -13.72
N HIS A 193 28.41 -11.99 -13.08
CA HIS A 193 28.57 -11.99 -11.62
C HIS A 193 27.28 -11.61 -10.88
N ILE A 194 26.53 -10.62 -11.37
CA ILE A 194 25.23 -10.22 -10.82
C ILE A 194 24.22 -11.36 -11.00
N VAL A 195 24.17 -11.96 -12.19
CA VAL A 195 23.33 -13.14 -12.46
C VAL A 195 23.67 -14.30 -11.52
N ALA A 196 24.95 -14.56 -11.27
CA ALA A 196 25.37 -15.58 -10.30
C ALA A 196 24.89 -15.26 -8.87
N LEU A 197 24.95 -14.00 -8.45
CA LEU A 197 24.41 -13.55 -7.16
C LEU A 197 22.88 -13.74 -7.09
N LEU A 198 22.16 -13.30 -8.12
CA LEU A 198 20.70 -13.41 -8.18
C LEU A 198 20.25 -14.88 -8.22
N ASN A 199 21.01 -15.76 -8.88
CA ASN A 199 20.73 -17.20 -8.90
C ASN A 199 20.82 -17.86 -7.51
N ILE A 200 21.49 -17.25 -6.52
CA ILE A 200 21.45 -17.71 -5.13
C ILE A 200 19.99 -17.72 -4.63
N VAL A 201 19.25 -16.62 -4.83
CA VAL A 201 17.86 -16.52 -4.37
C VAL A 201 16.83 -17.06 -5.37
N LEU A 202 17.15 -17.06 -6.66
CA LEU A 202 16.20 -17.52 -7.69
C LEU A 202 16.22 -19.04 -7.91
N ARG A 203 17.35 -19.72 -7.67
CA ARG A 203 17.50 -21.17 -7.95
C ARG A 203 17.89 -21.97 -6.73
N PHE A 204 18.94 -21.56 -6.01
CA PHE A 204 19.43 -22.32 -4.86
C PHE A 204 18.47 -22.26 -3.67
N TRP A 205 18.03 -21.05 -3.31
CA TRP A 205 17.15 -20.83 -2.16
C TRP A 205 15.82 -21.59 -2.22
N PRO A 206 15.06 -21.62 -3.34
CA PRO A 206 13.85 -22.43 -3.43
C PRO A 206 14.10 -23.93 -3.26
N ALA A 207 15.24 -24.46 -3.72
CA ALA A 207 15.61 -25.86 -3.54
C ALA A 207 15.88 -26.15 -2.05
N GLN A 208 16.61 -25.27 -1.37
CA GLN A 208 16.89 -25.38 0.06
C GLN A 208 15.61 -25.37 0.90
N LEU A 209 14.67 -24.48 0.60
CA LEU A 209 13.38 -24.40 1.26
C LEU A 209 12.56 -25.70 1.11
N LYS A 210 12.62 -26.32 -0.07
CA LYS A 210 11.97 -27.61 -0.32
C LYS A 210 12.55 -28.73 0.54
N GLU A 211 13.86 -28.76 0.74
CA GLU A 211 14.52 -29.72 1.64
C GLU A 211 14.15 -29.49 3.10
N LEU A 212 14.02 -28.23 3.52
CA LEU A 212 13.59 -27.84 4.86
C LEU A 212 12.09 -28.06 5.11
N GLY A 213 11.30 -28.34 4.08
CA GLY A 213 9.85 -28.40 4.18
C GLY A 213 9.24 -27.06 4.56
N GLN A 214 9.84 -25.95 4.12
CA GLN A 214 9.42 -24.58 4.43
C GLN A 214 9.16 -23.78 3.16
N MET A 215 8.51 -22.63 3.30
CA MET A 215 8.31 -21.66 2.24
C MET A 215 9.00 -20.33 2.58
N ASP A 216 9.35 -19.57 1.54
CA ASP A 216 9.74 -18.18 1.72
C ASP A 216 8.53 -17.37 2.26
N PRO A 217 8.72 -16.42 3.21
CA PRO A 217 7.60 -15.71 3.82
C PRO A 217 6.70 -14.99 2.82
N THR A 218 7.30 -14.32 1.84
CA THR A 218 6.56 -13.55 0.84
C THR A 218 5.81 -14.48 -0.11
N ALA A 219 6.44 -15.57 -0.54
CA ALA A 219 5.82 -16.60 -1.38
C ALA A 219 4.64 -17.30 -0.67
N ARG A 220 4.80 -17.66 0.62
CA ARG A 220 3.73 -18.28 1.41
C ARG A 220 2.53 -17.36 1.52
N ARG A 221 2.76 -16.08 1.83
CA ARG A 221 1.68 -15.08 1.90
C ARG A 221 0.92 -14.99 0.58
N ASN A 222 1.66 -14.86 -0.53
CA ASN A 222 1.04 -14.73 -1.85
C ASN A 222 0.21 -15.98 -2.19
N ALA A 223 0.69 -17.18 -1.83
CA ALA A 223 -0.05 -18.43 -1.98
C ALA A 223 -1.32 -18.50 -1.12
N LEU A 224 -1.28 -18.02 0.14
CA LEU A 224 -2.47 -17.93 1.00
C LEU A 224 -3.53 -17.00 0.41
N LEU A 225 -3.13 -15.83 -0.10
CA LEU A 225 -4.04 -14.90 -0.76
C LEU A 225 -4.64 -15.50 -2.03
N GLN A 226 -3.84 -16.18 -2.85
CA GLN A 226 -4.32 -16.89 -4.06
C GLN A 226 -5.31 -18.01 -3.71
N LYS A 227 -5.04 -18.82 -2.67
CA LYS A 227 -5.98 -19.84 -2.20
C LYS A 227 -7.29 -19.22 -1.73
N ARG A 228 -7.24 -18.09 -1.01
CA ARG A 228 -8.43 -17.34 -0.60
C ARG A 228 -9.23 -16.83 -1.81
N CYS A 229 -8.55 -16.32 -2.84
CA CYS A 229 -9.19 -15.90 -4.08
C CYS A 229 -9.94 -17.07 -4.73
N ALA A 230 -9.27 -18.22 -4.89
CA ALA A 230 -9.86 -19.42 -5.48
C ALA A 230 -11.07 -19.93 -4.68
N ASN A 231 -10.96 -19.93 -3.35
CA ASN A 231 -12.06 -20.30 -2.46
C ASN A 231 -13.25 -19.35 -2.64
N TRP A 232 -13.05 -18.04 -2.50
CA TRP A 232 -14.15 -17.06 -2.58
C TRP A 232 -14.77 -16.91 -3.98
N GLN A 233 -14.07 -17.31 -5.04
CA GLN A 233 -14.64 -17.39 -6.38
C GLN A 233 -15.57 -18.60 -6.55
N THR A 234 -15.32 -19.69 -5.80
CA THR A 234 -16.10 -20.95 -5.91
C THR A 234 -17.19 -21.05 -4.85
N ASP A 235 -16.89 -20.65 -3.61
CA ASP A 235 -17.80 -20.57 -2.47
C ASP A 235 -17.72 -19.16 -1.85
N PRO A 236 -18.45 -18.17 -2.41
CA PRO A 236 -18.47 -16.81 -1.88
C PRO A 236 -19.00 -16.77 -0.44
N PRO A 237 -18.41 -15.96 0.45
CA PRO A 237 -18.94 -15.80 1.80
C PRO A 237 -20.36 -15.22 1.79
N ASP A 238 -21.21 -15.72 2.69
CA ASP A 238 -22.60 -15.29 2.92
C ASP A 238 -22.72 -13.93 3.61
N ARG A 239 -21.65 -13.52 4.29
CA ARG A 239 -21.52 -12.26 5.01
C ARG A 239 -20.88 -11.14 4.18
N PRO A 240 -21.15 -9.86 4.51
CA PRO A 240 -20.51 -8.73 3.86
C PRO A 240 -18.98 -8.74 4.03
N VAL A 241 -18.25 -8.43 2.96
CA VAL A 241 -16.80 -8.31 2.97
C VAL A 241 -16.38 -6.98 2.38
N ILE A 242 -15.60 -6.20 3.12
CA ILE A 242 -15.07 -4.91 2.67
C ILE A 242 -13.56 -4.87 2.80
N ALA A 243 -12.85 -4.55 1.72
CA ALA A 243 -11.44 -4.21 1.77
C ALA A 243 -11.27 -2.70 1.65
N ALA A 244 -10.58 -2.06 2.58
CA ALA A 244 -10.49 -0.60 2.61
C ALA A 244 -9.04 -0.12 2.79
N GLY A 245 -8.67 0.90 2.01
CA GLY A 245 -7.41 1.62 2.18
C GLY A 245 -6.18 0.95 1.55
N SER A 246 -6.35 -0.18 0.86
CA SER A 246 -5.27 -0.78 0.06
C SER A 246 -5.23 -0.18 -1.35
N THR A 247 -4.03 0.01 -1.88
CA THR A 247 -3.78 0.46 -3.26
C THR A 247 -3.40 -0.68 -4.21
N GLY A 248 -3.34 -1.93 -3.73
CA GLY A 248 -3.07 -3.10 -4.57
C GLY A 248 -1.67 -3.18 -5.17
N SER A 249 -0.65 -2.59 -4.52
CA SER A 249 0.74 -2.60 -5.00
C SER A 249 1.38 -4.01 -5.06
N ILE A 250 0.82 -4.98 -4.33
CA ILE A 250 1.21 -6.39 -4.39
C ILE A 250 0.21 -7.13 -5.26
N ARG A 251 0.70 -7.94 -6.22
CA ARG A 251 -0.18 -8.59 -7.19
C ARG A 251 -1.22 -9.51 -6.55
N ALA A 252 -0.80 -10.34 -5.60
CA ALA A 252 -1.71 -11.24 -4.89
C ALA A 252 -2.79 -10.48 -4.09
N THR A 253 -2.46 -9.29 -3.56
CA THR A 253 -3.44 -8.42 -2.92
C THR A 253 -4.39 -7.81 -3.94
N ALA A 254 -3.89 -7.36 -5.09
CA ALA A 254 -4.71 -6.85 -6.19
C ALA A 254 -5.71 -7.91 -6.69
N ASP A 255 -5.27 -9.16 -6.85
CA ASP A 255 -6.10 -10.30 -7.22
C ASP A 255 -7.24 -10.49 -6.19
N LEU A 256 -6.92 -10.43 -4.88
CA LEU A 256 -7.92 -10.54 -3.82
C LEU A 256 -8.90 -9.37 -3.81
N LEU A 257 -8.43 -8.14 -3.97
CA LEU A 257 -9.30 -6.96 -4.08
C LEU A 257 -10.24 -7.11 -5.29
N ALA A 258 -9.75 -7.62 -6.41
CA ALA A 258 -10.55 -7.87 -7.60
C ALA A 258 -11.65 -8.91 -7.36
N VAL A 259 -11.37 -9.95 -6.56
CA VAL A 259 -12.39 -10.93 -6.12
C VAL A 259 -13.40 -10.27 -5.19
N ILE A 260 -12.94 -9.56 -4.15
CA ILE A 260 -13.81 -8.89 -3.17
C ILE A 260 -14.76 -7.93 -3.86
N ALA A 261 -14.28 -7.11 -4.79
CA ALA A 261 -15.11 -6.17 -5.53
C ALA A 261 -16.27 -6.85 -6.29
N ARG A 262 -16.15 -8.14 -6.63
CA ARG A 262 -17.15 -8.90 -7.41
C ARG A 262 -17.99 -9.86 -6.56
N LEU A 263 -17.74 -9.95 -5.25
CA LEU A 263 -18.59 -10.77 -4.38
C LEU A 263 -20.00 -10.16 -4.31
N PRO A 264 -21.05 -10.99 -4.15
CA PRO A 264 -22.44 -10.51 -4.07
C PRO A 264 -22.65 -9.43 -3.00
N ARG A 265 -21.92 -9.53 -1.88
CA ARG A 265 -21.93 -8.58 -0.75
C ARG A 265 -20.54 -8.03 -0.47
N GLY A 266 -19.73 -7.86 -1.52
CA GLY A 266 -18.37 -7.35 -1.43
C GLY A 266 -18.26 -5.87 -1.75
N ALA A 267 -17.27 -5.19 -1.17
CA ALA A 267 -16.89 -3.82 -1.52
C ALA A 267 -15.39 -3.57 -1.40
N VAL A 268 -14.83 -2.77 -2.29
CA VAL A 268 -13.46 -2.23 -2.16
C VAL A 268 -13.52 -0.72 -2.02
N VAL A 269 -12.85 -0.15 -1.02
CA VAL A 269 -12.79 1.30 -0.77
C VAL A 269 -11.37 1.80 -0.97
N LEU A 270 -11.17 2.56 -2.04
CA LEU A 270 -9.91 3.14 -2.44
C LEU A 270 -9.59 4.40 -1.62
N PRO A 271 -8.33 4.60 -1.19
CA PRO A 271 -7.90 5.78 -0.46
C PRO A 271 -7.48 6.91 -1.42
N GLY A 272 -8.41 7.82 -1.71
CA GLY A 272 -8.08 9.07 -2.39
C GLY A 272 -7.70 8.93 -3.86
N LEU A 273 -8.48 8.15 -4.62
CA LEU A 273 -8.39 8.10 -6.08
C LEU A 273 -8.61 9.49 -6.68
N ASP A 274 -7.75 9.90 -7.61
CA ASP A 274 -7.90 11.15 -8.35
C ASP A 274 -8.97 11.04 -9.45
N GLU A 275 -10.17 11.52 -9.14
CA GLU A 275 -11.33 11.57 -10.03
C GLU A 275 -11.33 12.77 -11.01
N VAL A 276 -10.37 13.70 -10.88
CA VAL A 276 -10.37 14.99 -11.59
C VAL A 276 -9.37 15.03 -12.75
N ALA A 277 -8.25 14.30 -12.67
CA ALA A 277 -7.25 14.26 -13.74
C ALA A 277 -7.90 13.95 -15.11
N SER A 278 -7.41 14.52 -16.22
CA SER A 278 -7.90 14.16 -17.56
C SER A 278 -7.52 12.71 -17.91
N ASP A 279 -8.14 12.12 -18.93
CA ASP A 279 -7.81 10.75 -19.36
C ASP A 279 -6.38 10.65 -19.92
N ASP A 280 -5.87 11.72 -20.55
CA ASP A 280 -4.47 11.80 -20.98
C ASP A 280 -3.52 11.78 -19.78
N LEU A 281 -3.77 12.65 -18.78
CA LEU A 281 -2.98 12.71 -17.56
C LEU A 281 -3.05 11.39 -16.79
N TRP A 282 -4.22 10.75 -16.71
CA TRP A 282 -4.38 9.46 -16.05
C TRP A 282 -3.55 8.36 -16.74
N ARG A 283 -3.50 8.35 -18.08
CA ARG A 283 -2.60 7.45 -18.83
C ARG A 283 -1.13 7.73 -18.62
N ALA A 284 -0.74 9.00 -18.44
CA ALA A 284 0.63 9.36 -18.11
C ALA A 284 1.00 8.91 -16.69
N ILE A 285 0.10 9.11 -15.71
CA ILE A 285 0.24 8.61 -14.33
C ILE A 285 0.43 7.09 -14.33
N GLY A 286 -0.34 6.35 -15.15
CA GLY A 286 -0.21 4.90 -15.27
C GLY A 286 1.14 4.42 -15.82
N LYS A 287 2.00 5.31 -16.31
CA LYS A 287 3.36 5.01 -16.81
C LYS A 287 4.47 5.56 -15.92
N ASP A 288 4.12 6.29 -14.86
CA ASP A 288 5.05 6.96 -13.96
C ASP A 288 5.03 6.25 -12.60
N ASP A 289 5.94 5.30 -12.41
CA ASP A 289 6.00 4.43 -11.23
C ASP A 289 6.34 5.16 -9.91
N VAL A 290 6.87 6.39 -10.00
CA VAL A 290 7.12 7.24 -8.84
C VAL A 290 5.92 8.11 -8.46
N HIS A 291 4.88 8.16 -9.30
CA HIS A 291 3.68 8.95 -9.03
C HIS A 291 2.80 8.32 -7.92
N PRO A 292 2.29 9.08 -6.93
CA PRO A 292 1.49 8.51 -5.83
C PRO A 292 0.21 7.76 -6.25
N GLN A 293 -0.39 8.15 -7.37
CA GLN A 293 -1.58 7.49 -7.93
C GLN A 293 -1.24 6.28 -8.82
N TYR A 294 0.04 5.96 -9.08
CA TYR A 294 0.44 4.86 -9.97
C TYR A 294 -0.16 3.53 -9.54
N ALA A 295 -0.05 3.17 -8.25
CA ALA A 295 -0.57 1.91 -7.74
C ALA A 295 -2.10 1.79 -7.92
N LEU A 296 -2.85 2.89 -7.72
CA LEU A 296 -4.29 2.90 -7.95
C LEU A 296 -4.64 2.78 -9.44
N ALA A 297 -3.86 3.40 -10.33
CA ALA A 297 -4.01 3.21 -11.78
C ALA A 297 -3.79 1.76 -12.18
N GLN A 298 -2.68 1.14 -11.73
CA GLN A 298 -2.39 -0.27 -11.97
C GLN A 298 -3.47 -1.19 -11.40
N LEU A 299 -4.02 -0.88 -10.21
CA LEU A 299 -5.10 -1.64 -9.60
C LEU A 299 -6.39 -1.59 -10.43
N LEU A 300 -6.79 -0.41 -10.92
CA LEU A 300 -7.97 -0.26 -11.76
C LEU A 300 -7.81 -1.01 -13.09
N ASP A 301 -6.65 -0.90 -13.72
CA ASP A 301 -6.31 -1.64 -14.94
C ASP A 301 -6.35 -3.16 -14.69
N HIS A 302 -5.76 -3.61 -13.58
CA HIS A 302 -5.78 -5.00 -13.16
C HIS A 302 -7.21 -5.53 -12.94
N MET A 303 -8.07 -4.70 -12.33
CA MET A 303 -9.48 -5.02 -12.12
C MET A 303 -10.32 -4.90 -13.40
N GLY A 304 -9.78 -4.36 -14.50
CA GLY A 304 -10.54 -4.06 -15.71
C GLY A 304 -11.66 -3.04 -15.47
N THR A 305 -11.48 -2.11 -14.53
CA THR A 305 -12.48 -1.10 -14.15
C THR A 305 -12.02 0.28 -14.59
N LYS A 306 -12.89 1.08 -15.19
CA LYS A 306 -12.54 2.47 -15.49
C LYS A 306 -12.68 3.30 -14.22
N ARG A 307 -11.84 4.32 -14.08
CA ARG A 307 -11.96 5.31 -12.99
C ARG A 307 -13.36 5.90 -12.86
N ALA A 308 -14.05 6.15 -13.98
CA ALA A 308 -15.41 6.69 -13.99
C ALA A 308 -16.47 5.72 -13.41
N ASP A 309 -16.16 4.42 -13.29
CA ASP A 309 -17.04 3.41 -12.71
C ASP A 309 -16.88 3.32 -11.18
N VAL A 310 -15.86 3.98 -10.61
CA VAL A 310 -15.65 4.05 -9.16
C VAL A 310 -16.65 5.04 -8.56
N LYS A 311 -17.36 4.59 -7.52
CA LYS A 311 -18.40 5.40 -6.87
C LYS A 311 -17.85 6.18 -5.68
N ALA A 312 -18.46 7.32 -5.38
CA ALA A 312 -18.23 7.98 -4.10
C ALA A 312 -18.67 7.05 -2.95
N PHE A 313 -17.80 6.85 -1.95
CA PHE A 313 -18.16 6.14 -0.73
C PHE A 313 -19.20 6.95 0.08
N PRO A 314 -20.18 6.32 0.76
CA PRO A 314 -21.15 7.07 1.56
C PRO A 314 -20.49 8.05 2.54
N GLY A 315 -20.98 9.28 2.58
CA GLY A 315 -20.45 10.34 3.44
C GLY A 315 -19.12 10.97 3.00
N THR A 316 -18.51 10.53 1.89
CA THR A 316 -17.36 11.25 1.30
C THR A 316 -17.81 12.57 0.69
N THR A 317 -17.01 13.61 0.87
CA THR A 317 -17.12 14.85 0.08
C THR A 317 -16.16 14.81 -1.11
N GLN A 318 -16.19 15.87 -1.93
CA GLN A 318 -15.19 16.06 -2.98
C GLN A 318 -13.79 16.24 -2.40
N ALA A 319 -12.77 15.91 -3.20
CA ALA A 319 -11.37 16.13 -2.83
C ALA A 319 -11.13 17.59 -2.38
N SER A 320 -10.40 17.76 -1.28
CA SER A 320 -10.14 19.09 -0.73
C SER A 320 -9.38 19.97 -1.72
N ALA A 321 -9.46 21.30 -1.57
CA ALA A 321 -8.68 22.24 -2.39
C ALA A 321 -7.17 21.92 -2.33
N ARG A 322 -6.68 21.54 -1.14
CA ARG A 322 -5.29 21.12 -0.92
C ARG A 322 -4.95 19.82 -1.65
N ALA A 323 -5.82 18.81 -1.60
CA ALA A 323 -5.60 17.55 -2.32
C ALA A 323 -5.52 17.77 -3.84
N ARG A 324 -6.42 18.60 -4.40
CA ARG A 324 -6.40 18.95 -5.83
C ARG A 324 -5.11 19.69 -6.22
N LEU A 325 -4.66 20.62 -5.40
CA LEU A 325 -3.40 21.34 -5.63
C LEU A 325 -2.19 20.39 -5.57
N LEU A 326 -2.15 19.46 -4.61
CA LEU A 326 -1.07 18.47 -4.50
C LEU A 326 -1.04 17.55 -5.72
N ASN A 327 -2.19 17.05 -6.18
CA ASN A 327 -2.25 16.23 -7.40
C ASN A 327 -1.76 17.02 -8.63
N GLN A 328 -2.11 18.31 -8.72
CA GLN A 328 -1.62 19.19 -9.78
C GLN A 328 -0.08 19.37 -9.71
N ALA A 329 0.47 19.58 -8.52
CA ALA A 329 1.91 19.77 -8.33
C ALA A 329 2.72 18.50 -8.62
N LEU A 330 2.10 17.33 -8.59
CA LEU A 330 2.73 16.03 -8.77
C LEU A 330 2.50 15.42 -10.17
N VAL A 331 1.89 16.16 -11.10
CA VAL A 331 1.72 15.73 -12.49
C VAL A 331 3.05 15.23 -13.09
N PRO A 332 3.06 14.10 -13.83
CA PRO A 332 4.26 13.58 -14.47
C PRO A 332 5.01 14.64 -15.27
N ALA A 333 6.35 14.59 -15.26
CA ALA A 333 7.20 15.64 -15.82
C ALA A 333 6.88 15.99 -17.28
N GLN A 334 6.48 14.98 -18.08
CA GLN A 334 6.12 15.12 -19.49
C GLN A 334 4.81 15.91 -19.71
N GLU A 335 3.94 15.95 -18.69
CA GLU A 335 2.61 16.58 -18.73
C GLU A 335 2.60 17.97 -18.04
N THR A 336 3.76 18.49 -17.65
CA THR A 336 3.90 19.80 -16.97
C THR A 336 3.45 20.99 -17.82
N ALA A 337 3.35 20.84 -19.15
CA ALA A 337 2.79 21.85 -20.04
C ALA A 337 1.36 22.26 -19.64
N HIS A 338 0.57 21.33 -19.06
CA HIS A 338 -0.77 21.60 -18.55
C HIS A 338 -0.80 22.66 -17.43
N TRP A 339 0.29 22.88 -16.69
CA TRP A 339 0.36 23.93 -15.67
C TRP A 339 0.19 25.33 -16.28
N ILE A 340 0.71 25.56 -17.47
CA ILE A 340 0.61 26.85 -18.17
C ILE A 340 -0.82 27.09 -18.67
N GLU A 341 -1.45 26.05 -19.23
CA GLU A 341 -2.83 26.10 -19.71
C GLU A 341 -3.81 26.34 -18.56
N GLN A 342 -3.61 25.65 -17.43
CA GLN A 342 -4.43 25.82 -16.24
C GLN A 342 -4.21 27.17 -15.55
N LYS A 343 -2.96 27.69 -15.51
CA LYS A 343 -2.70 29.04 -15.01
C LYS A 343 -3.44 30.08 -15.85
N THR A 344 -3.46 29.91 -17.17
CA THR A 344 -4.22 30.75 -18.09
C THR A 344 -5.73 30.65 -17.86
N ALA A 345 -6.26 29.43 -17.66
CA ALA A 345 -7.68 29.20 -17.37
C ALA A 345 -8.12 29.73 -16.00
N GLN A 346 -7.27 29.60 -14.98
CA GLN A 346 -7.50 30.14 -13.64
C GLN A 346 -7.42 31.68 -13.63
N ALA A 347 -6.47 32.27 -14.36
CA ALA A 347 -6.42 33.72 -14.55
C ALA A 347 -7.68 34.24 -15.26
N ALA A 348 -8.20 33.53 -16.26
CA ALA A 348 -9.45 33.87 -16.94
C ALA A 348 -10.69 33.73 -16.04
N GLN A 349 -10.70 32.76 -15.11
CA GLN A 349 -11.77 32.59 -14.10
C GLN A 349 -11.68 33.65 -12.98
N ALA A 350 -10.49 34.01 -12.53
CA ALA A 350 -10.27 35.08 -11.56
C ALA A 350 -10.75 36.44 -12.09
N THR A 351 -10.63 36.67 -13.41
CA THR A 351 -11.15 37.88 -14.07
C THR A 351 -12.69 37.90 -14.13
N ARG A 352 -13.36 36.74 -14.05
CA ARG A 352 -14.84 36.62 -14.03
C ARG A 352 -15.43 36.59 -12.61
N ALA A 353 -14.64 36.27 -11.60
CA ALA A 353 -15.05 36.26 -10.19
C ALA A 353 -14.97 37.64 -9.52
N ALA A 354 -14.54 38.68 -10.25
CA ALA A 354 -14.50 40.06 -9.75
C ALA A 354 -15.88 40.67 -9.40
N ASP A 355 -16.98 39.94 -9.67
CA ASP A 355 -18.35 40.33 -9.29
C ASP A 355 -18.89 39.59 -8.03
N GLY A 356 -18.06 38.87 -7.26
CA GLY A 356 -18.50 38.24 -6.00
C GLY A 356 -17.39 37.94 -4.98
N ASP A 357 -17.68 38.17 -3.69
CA ASP A 357 -16.79 38.08 -2.50
C ASP A 357 -16.25 36.66 -2.17
N ALA A 358 -16.26 35.70 -3.08
CA ALA A 358 -15.72 34.37 -2.82
C ALA A 358 -14.19 34.33 -2.99
N PRO A 359 -13.40 33.93 -1.97
CA PRO A 359 -11.96 33.84 -2.10
C PRO A 359 -11.55 32.84 -3.19
N HIS A 360 -10.51 33.20 -3.96
CA HIS A 360 -9.99 32.38 -5.05
C HIS A 360 -9.59 30.98 -4.54
N PRO A 361 -9.95 29.88 -5.24
CA PRO A 361 -9.72 28.50 -4.75
C PRO A 361 -8.25 28.16 -4.46
N ALA A 362 -7.31 28.88 -5.09
CA ALA A 362 -5.88 28.76 -4.78
C ALA A 362 -5.52 29.25 -3.36
N VAL A 363 -6.21 30.28 -2.84
CA VAL A 363 -5.95 30.82 -1.48
C VAL A 363 -6.39 29.82 -0.41
N ALA A 364 -7.52 29.13 -0.62
CA ALA A 364 -8.04 28.12 0.31
C ALA A 364 -7.15 26.87 0.41
N ALA A 365 -6.37 26.54 -0.63
CA ALA A 365 -5.48 25.38 -0.60
C ALA A 365 -4.24 25.58 0.30
N PHE A 366 -3.77 26.83 0.42
CA PHE A 366 -2.61 27.20 1.25
C PHE A 366 -2.97 27.64 2.66
N ASP A 367 -4.27 27.72 3.01
CA ASP A 367 -4.70 28.09 4.35
C ASP A 367 -4.04 27.20 5.42
N GLY A 368 -3.55 27.80 6.50
CA GLY A 368 -2.83 27.09 7.57
C GLY A 368 -1.46 26.49 7.21
N LEU A 369 -0.90 26.76 6.03
CA LEU A 369 0.48 26.36 5.68
C LEU A 369 1.49 27.44 6.07
N THR A 370 2.64 27.02 6.57
CA THR A 370 3.77 27.90 6.91
C THR A 370 5.05 27.28 6.37
N LEU A 371 5.88 28.10 5.72
CA LEU A 371 7.22 27.73 5.28
C LEU A 371 8.25 28.26 6.28
N ILE A 372 9.14 27.39 6.74
CA ILE A 372 10.26 27.74 7.61
C ILE A 372 11.54 27.34 6.88
N GLU A 373 12.35 28.32 6.48
CA GLU A 373 13.67 28.08 5.91
C GLU A 373 14.71 28.12 7.02
N ALA A 374 15.35 26.97 7.30
CA ALA A 374 16.37 26.85 8.31
C ALA A 374 17.79 26.94 7.71
N PRO A 375 18.74 27.61 8.37
CA PRO A 375 20.11 27.76 7.86
C PRO A 375 20.94 26.47 7.89
N ASP A 376 20.57 25.51 8.74
CA ASP A 376 21.22 24.21 8.86
C ASP A 376 20.27 23.15 9.48
N MET A 377 20.68 21.88 9.42
CA MET A 377 19.89 20.75 9.95
C MET A 377 19.59 20.84 11.46
N ARG A 378 20.42 21.56 12.23
CA ARG A 378 20.19 21.72 13.68
C ARG A 378 19.09 22.74 13.92
N ALA A 379 19.14 23.88 13.23
CA ALA A 379 18.11 24.89 13.27
C ALA A 379 16.77 24.34 12.75
N GLU A 380 16.79 23.52 11.70
CA GLU A 380 15.61 22.82 11.17
C GLU A 380 14.96 21.94 12.24
N ALA A 381 15.74 21.04 12.84
CA ALA A 381 15.24 20.14 13.89
C ALA A 381 14.68 20.91 15.09
N GLY A 382 15.37 21.98 15.51
CA GLY A 382 14.92 22.84 16.60
C GLY A 382 13.62 23.58 16.30
N ALA A 383 13.47 24.09 15.07
CA ALA A 383 12.23 24.76 14.63
C ALA A 383 11.05 23.78 14.61
N ILE A 384 11.23 22.59 14.03
CA ILE A 384 10.20 21.53 14.01
C ILE A 384 9.81 21.15 15.44
N ALA A 385 10.79 20.86 16.31
CA ALA A 385 10.52 20.46 17.69
C ALA A 385 9.77 21.54 18.47
N LEU A 386 10.13 22.82 18.29
CA LEU A 386 9.44 23.95 18.93
C LEU A 386 7.99 24.08 18.44
N THR A 387 7.75 23.93 17.13
CA THR A 387 6.41 23.95 16.55
C THR A 387 5.58 22.79 17.09
N MET A 388 6.11 21.57 17.11
CA MET A 388 5.42 20.40 17.65
C MET A 388 5.10 20.56 19.14
N ARG A 389 6.05 21.05 19.94
CA ARG A 389 5.80 21.36 21.36
C ARG A 389 4.71 22.42 21.51
N GLY A 390 4.73 23.46 20.69
CA GLY A 390 3.72 24.52 20.72
C GLY A 390 2.30 23.99 20.45
N VAL A 391 2.15 23.04 19.53
CA VAL A 391 0.86 22.39 19.26
C VAL A 391 0.33 21.62 20.48
N LEU A 392 1.21 20.99 21.26
CA LEU A 392 0.84 20.19 22.43
C LEU A 392 0.47 21.03 23.68
N GLU A 393 0.68 22.34 23.65
CA GLU A 393 0.21 23.24 24.72
C GLU A 393 -1.32 23.42 24.70
N GLU A 394 -1.94 23.18 23.55
CA GLU A 394 -3.39 23.15 23.41
C GLU A 394 -3.89 21.72 23.68
N PRO A 395 -4.79 21.53 24.67
CA PRO A 395 -5.36 20.22 24.97
C PRO A 395 -5.97 19.56 23.73
N ASP A 396 -5.86 18.23 23.66
CA ASP A 396 -6.42 17.38 22.59
C ASP A 396 -5.86 17.60 21.18
N ARG A 397 -4.88 18.49 21.01
CA ARG A 397 -4.15 18.62 19.74
C ARG A 397 -3.02 17.62 19.62
N THR A 398 -2.78 17.20 18.39
CA THR A 398 -1.71 16.26 18.04
C THR A 398 -0.80 16.88 16.98
N ALA A 399 0.45 16.45 16.98
CA ALA A 399 1.45 16.84 15.99
C ALA A 399 2.10 15.60 15.40
N ALA A 400 2.43 15.66 14.11
CA ALA A 400 3.14 14.61 13.40
C ALA A 400 4.25 15.21 12.55
N LEU A 401 5.40 14.53 12.51
CA LEU A 401 6.50 14.83 11.60
C LEU A 401 6.54 13.74 10.52
N VAL A 402 6.46 14.14 9.26
CA VAL A 402 6.63 13.26 8.11
C VAL A 402 7.95 13.60 7.44
N THR A 403 8.93 12.69 7.49
CA THR A 403 10.23 12.87 6.84
C THR A 403 10.80 11.53 6.37
N ARG A 404 11.53 11.56 5.25
CA ARG A 404 12.35 10.43 4.78
C ARG A 404 13.75 10.44 5.41
N ASP A 405 14.16 11.53 6.06
CA ASP A 405 15.47 11.64 6.71
C ASP A 405 15.42 11.10 8.14
N ARG A 406 16.01 9.93 8.35
CA ARG A 406 16.14 9.28 9.67
C ARG A 406 17.01 10.09 10.63
N ASN A 407 17.98 10.86 10.14
CA ASN A 407 18.79 11.73 10.99
C ASN A 407 17.96 12.92 11.49
N LEU A 408 17.12 13.52 10.63
CA LEU A 408 16.21 14.59 11.04
C LEU A 408 15.22 14.09 12.10
N ALA A 409 14.57 12.95 11.88
CA ALA A 409 13.65 12.34 12.85
C ALA A 409 14.33 12.12 14.22
N ARG A 410 15.53 11.52 14.24
CA ARG A 410 16.31 11.31 15.47
C ARG A 410 16.67 12.62 16.18
N ARG A 411 17.02 13.67 15.43
CA ARG A 411 17.34 14.99 15.99
C ARG A 411 16.12 15.65 16.61
N VAL A 412 14.98 15.64 15.91
CA VAL A 412 13.72 16.19 16.44
C VAL A 412 13.29 15.44 17.70
N ALA A 413 13.37 14.10 17.72
CA ALA A 413 13.08 13.30 18.90
C ALA A 413 13.97 13.69 20.10
N ALA A 414 15.27 13.90 19.86
CA ALA A 414 16.20 14.31 20.90
C ALA A 414 15.92 15.73 21.43
N GLU A 415 15.52 16.67 20.57
CA GLU A 415 15.12 18.02 20.98
C GLU A 415 13.82 17.98 21.80
N LEU A 416 12.81 17.20 21.38
CA LEU A 416 11.54 17.05 22.10
C LEU A 416 11.70 16.45 23.50
N LYS A 417 12.65 15.53 23.68
CA LYS A 417 13.01 14.97 25.00
C LYS A 417 13.45 16.02 26.01
N ARG A 418 13.94 17.19 25.58
CA ARG A 418 14.29 18.29 26.50
C ARG A 418 13.09 18.84 27.26
N TRP A 419 11.88 18.62 26.73
CA TRP A 419 10.61 18.96 27.37
C TRP A 419 9.83 17.73 27.83
N ASP A 420 10.50 16.57 27.98
CA ASP A 420 9.88 15.29 28.36
C ASP A 420 8.79 14.81 27.39
N ILE A 421 8.84 15.27 26.14
CA ILE A 421 7.93 14.82 25.07
C ILE A 421 8.56 13.62 24.37
N ASN A 422 7.95 12.45 24.59
CA ASN A 422 8.34 11.22 23.91
C ASN A 422 7.48 11.02 22.66
N ILE A 423 8.12 10.90 21.51
CA ILE A 423 7.45 10.62 20.23
C ILE A 423 7.69 9.16 19.80
N ASP A 424 6.65 8.56 19.23
CA ASP A 424 6.73 7.25 18.62
C ASP A 424 7.31 7.35 17.20
N ASP A 425 8.35 6.57 16.91
CA ASP A 425 8.99 6.53 15.59
C ASP A 425 8.46 5.34 14.82
N SER A 426 7.60 5.61 13.84
CA SER A 426 6.91 4.57 13.07
C SER A 426 7.85 3.67 12.25
N ALA A 427 9.11 4.06 12.03
CA ALA A 427 10.09 3.19 11.36
C ALA A 427 10.93 2.36 12.34
N GLY A 428 10.59 2.39 13.64
CA GLY A 428 11.31 1.69 14.70
C GLY A 428 12.64 2.36 15.10
N GLN A 429 13.18 1.90 16.22
CA GLN A 429 14.53 2.27 16.67
C GLN A 429 15.47 1.09 16.38
N PRO A 430 16.62 1.31 15.69
CA PRO A 430 17.62 0.26 15.58
C PRO A 430 18.12 -0.10 16.98
N LEU A 431 18.08 -1.39 17.31
CA LEU A 431 18.50 -1.96 18.60
C LEU A 431 19.99 -1.74 18.89
#